data_AF-A0A640S8L8-F1
#
_entry.id   AF-A0A640S8L8-F1
#
_cell.length_a   1.000
_cell.length_b   1.000
_cell.length_c   1.000
_cell.angle_alpha   90.00
_cell.angle_beta   90.00
_cell.angle_gamma   90.00
#
_symmetry.space_group_name_H-M   'P 1'
#
loop_
_entity.id
_entity.type
_entity.pdbx_description
1 polymer ?
#
loop_
_entity_poly.entity_id
_entity_poly.type
_entity_poly.pdbx_seq_one_letter_code
_entity_poly.pdbx_strand_id
1 'polypeptide(L)'
;MTAEGVSVETSASGELTVEGRTAAEIGDLAHHRRVRLHQLRDVQVSLEQAYMDLTARSVEYTTGGSVADTTVAAAAPKEGE
;
A
#
# COMPACT_ATOMS: atom_id res chain seq x y z
N MET A 1 13.43 7.99 9.80
CA MET A 1 14.86 8.29 9.53
C MET A 1 15.35 7.30 8.49
N THR A 2 16.01 7.74 7.42
CA THR A 2 16.49 6.85 6.35
C THR A 2 18.01 6.88 6.28
N ALA A 3 18.64 5.71 6.36
CA ALA A 3 20.07 5.53 6.16
C ALA A 3 20.28 4.19 5.43
N GLU A 4 21.05 4.19 4.34
CA GLU A 4 21.47 2.99 3.59
C GLU A 4 20.44 1.84 3.53
N GLY A 5 19.31 2.08 2.86
CA GLY A 5 18.27 1.05 2.65
C GLY A 5 17.47 0.64 3.89
N VAL A 6 17.69 1.31 5.02
CA VAL A 6 16.95 1.10 6.26
C VAL A 6 16.00 2.27 6.51
N SER A 7 14.72 1.96 6.73
CA SER A 7 13.70 2.92 7.15
C SER A 7 13.32 2.63 8.59
N VAL A 8 13.25 3.67 9.42
CA VAL A 8 12.79 3.57 10.81
C VAL A 8 11.64 4.53 11.05
N GLU A 9 10.53 3.98 11.52
CA GLU A 9 9.33 4.68 11.93
C GLU A 9 9.12 4.53 13.44
N THR A 10 8.73 5.62 14.10
CA THR A 10 8.45 5.64 15.53
C THR A 10 6.95 5.85 15.73
N SER A 11 6.31 4.96 16.47
CA SER A 11 4.91 5.10 16.85
C SER A 11 4.74 6.06 18.03
N ALA A 12 3.52 6.56 18.24
CA ALA A 12 3.20 7.42 19.38
C ALA A 12 3.41 6.74 20.75
N SER A 13 3.38 5.39 20.79
CA SER A 13 3.67 4.59 21.98
C SER A 13 5.16 4.31 22.18
N GLY A 14 6.03 4.78 21.27
CA GLY A 14 7.47 4.57 21.32
C GLY A 14 7.95 3.23 20.74
N GLU A 15 7.07 2.47 20.07
CA GLU A 15 7.48 1.28 19.30
C GLU A 15 8.24 1.74 18.05
N LEU A 16 9.31 1.02 17.69
CA LEU A 16 10.07 1.27 16.47
C LEU A 16 9.77 0.18 15.46
N THR A 17 9.30 0.58 14.27
CA THR A 17 9.21 -0.31 13.10
C THR A 17 10.41 -0.05 12.22
N VAL A 18 11.14 -1.12 11.87
CA VAL A 18 12.35 -1.06 11.06
C VAL A 18 12.16 -1.89 9.82
N GLU A 19 12.35 -1.28 8.66
CA GLU A 19 12.36 -1.95 7.36
C GLU A 19 13.79 -1.99 6.80
N GLY A 20 14.11 -3.02 6.02
CA GLY A 20 15.44 -3.18 5.40
C GLY A 20 16.48 -3.89 6.27
N ARG A 21 16.09 -4.40 7.44
CA ARG A 21 16.91 -5.25 8.31
C ARG A 21 16.08 -6.37 8.92
N THR A 22 16.70 -7.52 9.12
CA THR A 22 16.07 -8.64 9.82
C THR A 22 16.03 -8.40 11.32
N ALA A 23 15.08 -9.03 12.02
CA ALA A 23 15.03 -8.97 13.48
C ALA A 23 16.36 -9.44 14.11
N ALA A 24 17.03 -10.45 13.55
CA ALA A 24 18.31 -10.95 14.04
C ALA A 24 19.41 -9.85 14.02
N GLU A 25 19.57 -9.16 12.90
CA GLU A 25 20.55 -8.06 12.78
C GLU A 25 20.28 -6.92 13.76
N ILE A 26 19.00 -6.61 14.01
CA ILE A 26 18.61 -5.59 14.99
C ILE A 26 18.93 -6.05 16.41
N GLY A 27 18.70 -7.32 16.72
CA GLY A 27 19.06 -7.93 18.01
C GLY A 27 20.57 -7.86 18.26
N ASP A 28 21.37 -8.23 17.26
CA ASP A 28 22.82 -8.14 17.33
C ASP A 28 23.29 -6.69 17.52
N LEU A 29 22.75 -5.75 16.75
CA LEU A 29 23.08 -4.33 16.88
C LEU A 29 22.76 -3.79 18.27
N ALA A 30 21.58 -4.13 18.81
CA ALA A 30 21.18 -3.72 20.14
C ALA A 30 22.12 -4.29 21.22
N HIS A 31 22.50 -5.56 21.10
CA HIS A 31 23.46 -6.20 22.00
C HIS A 31 24.83 -5.50 21.99
N HIS A 32 25.41 -5.29 20.80
CA HIS A 32 26.70 -4.62 20.64
C HIS A 32 26.69 -3.19 21.21
N ARG A 33 25.56 -2.49 21.07
CA ARG A 33 25.37 -1.13 21.60
C ARG A 33 24.93 -1.09 23.06
N ARG A 34 24.76 -2.26 23.71
CA ARG A 34 24.23 -2.41 25.08
C ARG A 34 22.86 -1.74 25.28
N VAL A 35 22.04 -1.74 24.23
CA VAL A 35 20.66 -1.26 24.28
C VAL A 35 19.77 -2.44 24.70
N ARG A 36 18.96 -2.23 25.74
CA ARG A 36 18.02 -3.24 26.21
C ARG A 36 16.80 -3.26 25.29
N LEU A 37 16.54 -4.41 24.66
CA LEU A 37 15.29 -4.66 23.96
C LEU A 37 14.29 -5.29 24.94
N HIS A 38 13.15 -4.65 25.12
CA HIS A 38 12.04 -5.22 25.90
C HIS A 38 11.29 -6.28 25.11
N GLN A 39 11.16 -6.08 23.80
CA GLN A 39 10.54 -6.99 22.87
C GLN A 39 11.17 -6.80 21.49
N LEU A 40 11.30 -7.90 20.75
CA LEU A 40 11.76 -7.92 19.37
C LEU A 40 10.96 -9.00 18.65
N ARG A 41 10.28 -8.64 17.57
CA ARG A 41 9.51 -9.57 16.73
C ARG A 41 9.74 -9.23 15.27
N ASP A 42 9.79 -10.27 14.45
CA ASP A 42 9.69 -10.09 13.00
C ASP A 42 8.24 -9.79 12.64
N VAL A 43 8.02 -8.80 11.77
CA VAL A 43 6.69 -8.42 11.31
C VAL A 43 6.59 -8.74 9.83
N GLN A 44 5.85 -9.78 9.51
CA GLN A 44 5.58 -10.16 8.14
C GLN A 44 4.35 -9.44 7.65
N VAL A 45 4.49 -8.68 6.57
CA VAL A 45 3.35 -8.12 5.84
C VAL A 45 2.70 -9.27 5.07
N SER A 46 1.38 -9.43 5.20
CA SER A 46 0.67 -10.44 4.43
C SER A 46 0.70 -10.09 2.94
N LEU A 47 0.64 -11.09 2.06
CA LEU A 47 0.55 -10.86 0.62
C LEU A 47 -0.70 -10.03 0.24
N GLU A 48 -1.81 -10.28 0.91
CA GLU A 48 -3.04 -9.50 0.73
C GLU A 48 -2.80 -8.03 1.11
N GLN A 49 -2.17 -7.77 2.25
CA GLN A 49 -1.88 -6.40 2.68
C GLN A 49 -0.91 -5.69 1.72
N ALA A 50 0.10 -6.40 1.21
CA ALA A 50 1.02 -5.88 0.20
C ALA A 50 0.31 -5.57 -1.13
N TYR A 51 -0.62 -6.43 -1.55
CA TYR A 51 -1.46 -6.20 -2.73
C TYR A 51 -2.40 -4.99 -2.55
N MET A 52 -3.00 -4.86 -1.36
CA MET A 52 -3.84 -3.72 -1.02
C MET A 52 -3.05 -2.41 -1.02
N ASP A 53 -1.85 -2.36 -0.43
CA ASP A 53 -1.02 -1.13 -0.48
C ASP A 53 -0.62 -0.75 -1.91
N LEU A 54 -0.29 -1.75 -2.74
CA LEU A 54 0.07 -1.54 -4.14
C LEU A 54 -1.10 -0.97 -4.96
N THR A 55 -2.30 -1.52 -4.77
CA THR A 55 -3.50 -1.12 -5.52
C THR A 55 -4.19 0.11 -4.95
N ALA A 56 -3.96 0.44 -3.68
CA ALA A 56 -4.47 1.67 -3.05
C ALA A 56 -3.94 2.95 -3.74
N ARG A 57 -2.85 2.86 -4.52
CA ARG A 57 -2.30 3.97 -5.31
C ARG A 57 -2.62 3.88 -6.81
N SER A 58 -3.47 2.94 -7.24
CA SER A 58 -3.87 2.82 -8.65
C SER A 58 -4.80 3.96 -9.06
N VAL A 59 -4.54 4.53 -10.24
CA VAL A 59 -5.32 5.66 -10.80
C VAL A 59 -6.42 5.11 -11.69
N GLU A 60 -7.66 5.56 -11.48
CA GLU A 60 -8.78 5.30 -12.41
C GLU A 60 -8.54 6.05 -13.73
N TYR A 61 -8.29 5.30 -14.81
CA TYR A 61 -8.25 5.86 -16.16
C TYR A 61 -9.67 6.05 -16.67
N THR A 62 -10.17 7.30 -16.64
CA THR A 62 -11.40 7.63 -17.38
C THR A 62 -11.07 7.72 -18.87
N THR A 63 -11.66 6.85 -19.69
CA THR A 63 -11.59 6.98 -21.15
C THR A 63 -12.43 8.18 -21.56
N GLY A 64 -11.81 9.35 -21.57
CA GLY A 64 -12.32 10.58 -22.19
C GLY A 64 -12.34 10.45 -23.71
N GLY A 65 -13.14 9.52 -24.22
CA GLY A 65 -13.54 9.47 -25.62
C GLY A 65 -15.00 9.85 -25.66
N SER A 66 -15.27 11.13 -25.90
CA SER A 66 -16.60 11.65 -26.18
C SER A 66 -17.25 10.78 -27.27
N VAL A 67 -18.22 9.95 -26.89
CA VAL A 67 -19.21 9.39 -27.81
C VAL A 67 -20.22 10.48 -28.15
N ALA A 68 -19.72 11.57 -28.75
CA ALA A 68 -20.56 12.49 -29.48
C ALA A 68 -20.53 12.04 -30.95
N ASP A 69 -21.72 11.69 -31.43
CA ASP A 69 -22.07 11.44 -32.83
C ASP A 69 -22.00 9.97 -33.30
N THR A 70 -23.08 9.23 -33.00
CA THR A 70 -23.70 8.41 -34.04
C THR A 70 -25.21 8.60 -33.91
N THR A 71 -25.72 9.50 -34.74
CA THR A 71 -27.13 9.64 -35.04
C THR A 71 -27.64 8.33 -35.64
N VAL A 72 -28.61 7.69 -34.99
CA VAL A 72 -29.58 6.86 -35.71
C VAL A 72 -30.97 7.27 -35.26
N ALA A 73 -31.55 8.20 -36.03
CA ALA A 73 -32.97 8.41 -36.06
C ALA A 73 -33.62 7.28 -36.87
N ALA A 74 -34.54 6.53 -36.28
CA ALA A 74 -35.58 5.79 -37.02
C ALA A 74 -36.77 5.40 -36.13
N ALA A 75 -37.86 6.13 -36.31
CA ALA A 75 -39.27 5.70 -36.32
C ALA A 75 -39.92 5.06 -35.06
N ALA A 76 -40.74 5.86 -34.36
CA ALA A 76 -42.08 5.44 -33.89
C ALA A 76 -43.05 5.42 -35.11
N PRO A 77 -44.25 4.78 -35.13
CA PRO A 77 -45.18 4.61 -33.98
C PRO A 77 -46.15 3.36 -33.99
N LYS A 78 -47.11 3.37 -33.02
CA LYS A 78 -48.42 2.63 -32.91
C LYS A 78 -48.37 1.15 -32.45
N GLU A 79 -49.28 0.51 -31.70
CA GLU A 79 -50.58 0.74 -31.02
C GLU A 79 -50.94 -0.58 -30.28
N GLY A 80 -51.78 -0.54 -29.22
CA GLY A 80 -52.46 -1.72 -28.61
C GLY A 80 -51.60 -2.51 -27.61
N GLU A 81 -52.07 -2.87 -26.41
CA GLU A 81 -53.38 -3.41 -26.01
C GLU A 81 -53.78 -2.96 -24.59
#